data_AF-A0A9W6M543-F1
#
_entry.id   AF-A0A9W6M543-F1
#
_cell.length_a   1.000
_cell.length_b   1.000
_cell.length_c   1.000
_cell.angle_alpha   90.00
_cell.angle_beta   90.00
_cell.angle_gamma   90.00
#
_symmetry.space_group_name_H-M   'P 1'
#
loop_
_entity.id
_entity.type
_entity.pdbx_description
1 polymer ?
#
loop_
_entity_poly.entity_id
_entity_poly.type
_entity_poly.pdbx_seq_one_letter_code
_entity_poly.pdbx_strand_id
1 'polypeptide(L)'
;MRAISSDERDSAWERTDARYRVYVFDGPDNAVTTVDLVETTLDEALDAARDLSGRDERLWSLALVETDARGLRGLVWLSGMDYNDPPDSAMERAQRARMQNRYLAERRRRGLALHLPNGRRLIRMFPEWTEGWPLWESFSDHYHLTPADLTLSPALGEELRGWNEVWSARGLDAPVPTGWYDEGIRLLGLLREELDDVAEVRAEFLHDPA
;
A
#
# COMPACT_ATOMS: atom_id res chain seq x y z
N MET A 1 2.85 7.08 14.93
CA MET A 1 1.67 7.77 15.50
C MET A 1 2.15 8.66 16.63
N ARG A 2 1.71 9.91 16.70
CA ARG A 2 2.04 10.82 17.81
C ARG A 2 0.77 11.18 18.56
N ALA A 3 0.75 10.96 19.87
CA ALA A 3 -0.33 11.41 20.73
C ALA A 3 -0.01 12.80 21.27
N ILE A 4 -0.99 13.70 21.24
CA ILE A 4 -0.92 15.03 21.84
C ILE A 4 -2.13 15.14 22.77
N SER A 5 -1.90 15.58 24.02
CA SER A 5 -3.00 15.84 24.96
C SER A 5 -3.72 17.11 24.55
N SER A 6 -5.05 17.05 24.50
CA SER A 6 -5.92 18.20 24.25
C SER A 6 -6.89 18.37 25.41
N ASP A 7 -7.26 19.61 25.69
CA ASP A 7 -8.36 19.95 26.61
C ASP A 7 -9.67 19.76 25.84
N GLU A 8 -10.66 19.05 26.40
CA GLU A 8 -11.92 18.82 25.68
C GLU A 8 -12.64 20.13 25.29
N ARG A 9 -12.39 21.21 26.05
CA ARG A 9 -12.96 22.55 25.83
C ARG A 9 -12.33 23.29 24.65
N ASP A 10 -11.27 22.74 24.05
CA ASP A 10 -10.64 23.26 22.82
C ASP A 10 -11.45 22.94 21.54
N SER A 11 -12.60 22.25 21.69
CA SER A 11 -13.50 21.94 20.59
C SER A 11 -14.50 23.08 20.37
N ALA A 12 -14.29 23.87 19.31
CA ALA A 12 -15.18 25.00 18.97
C ALA A 12 -16.51 24.57 18.32
N TRP A 13 -16.59 23.34 17.79
CA TRP A 13 -17.76 22.81 17.10
C TRP A 13 -17.76 21.28 17.08
N GLU A 14 -18.94 20.70 16.95
CA GLU A 14 -19.16 19.26 16.77
C GLU A 14 -20.22 19.04 15.70
N ARG A 15 -20.12 17.93 14.95
CA ARG A 15 -21.07 17.55 13.91
C ARG A 15 -21.26 16.04 13.88
N THR A 16 -22.50 15.61 13.66
CA THR A 16 -22.88 14.20 13.50
C THR A 16 -23.32 13.86 12.07
N ASP A 17 -23.40 14.86 11.20
CA ASP A 17 -23.82 14.76 9.80
C ASP A 17 -22.62 14.67 8.84
N ALA A 18 -21.58 13.95 9.25
CA ALA A 18 -20.37 13.76 8.45
C ALA A 18 -20.72 13.15 7.08
N ARG A 19 -20.01 13.60 6.06
CA ARG A 19 -20.09 13.04 4.71
C ARG A 19 -18.84 12.23 4.44
N TYR A 20 -19.01 11.00 4.01
CA TYR A 20 -17.92 10.14 3.57
C TYR A 20 -18.02 9.90 2.07
N ARG A 21 -16.89 9.57 1.45
CA ARG A 21 -16.82 9.20 0.05
C ARG A 21 -16.10 7.87 -0.11
N VAL A 22 -16.77 6.93 -0.75
CA VAL A 22 -16.23 5.62 -1.12
C VAL A 22 -15.80 5.66 -2.57
N TYR A 23 -14.61 5.14 -2.84
CA TYR A 23 -14.11 4.83 -4.17
C TYR A 23 -14.05 3.31 -4.29
N VAL A 24 -14.62 2.74 -5.34
CA VAL A 24 -14.50 1.32 -5.68
C VAL A 24 -13.86 1.23 -7.05
N PHE A 25 -12.74 0.52 -7.14
CA PHE A 25 -11.96 0.34 -8.37
C PHE A 25 -12.28 -1.02 -9.00
N ASP A 26 -12.58 -1.03 -10.29
CA ASP A 26 -12.95 -2.25 -11.02
C ASP A 26 -12.21 -2.39 -12.35
N GLY A 27 -11.99 -3.64 -12.74
CA GLY A 27 -11.32 -4.00 -14.00
C GLY A 27 -9.84 -3.58 -14.09
N PRO A 28 -9.22 -3.84 -15.26
CA PRO A 28 -7.79 -3.64 -15.43
C PRO A 28 -7.35 -2.18 -15.51
N ASP A 29 -8.24 -1.30 -15.97
CA ASP A 29 -8.01 0.15 -16.07
C ASP A 29 -8.31 0.89 -14.75
N ASN A 30 -8.61 0.15 -13.68
CA ASN A 30 -9.02 0.69 -12.38
C ASN A 30 -10.17 1.70 -12.50
N ALA A 31 -11.16 1.40 -13.34
CA ALA A 31 -12.33 2.24 -13.51
C ALA A 31 -13.00 2.47 -12.15
N VAL A 32 -13.28 3.74 -11.82
CA VAL A 32 -13.70 4.13 -10.48
C VAL A 32 -15.18 4.45 -10.41
N THR A 33 -15.87 3.83 -9.45
CA THR A 33 -17.20 4.23 -9.00
C THR A 33 -17.07 4.98 -7.70
N THR A 34 -17.64 6.18 -7.62
CA THR A 34 -17.59 7.03 -6.43
C THR A 34 -18.99 7.22 -5.85
N VAL A 35 -19.14 7.01 -4.54
CA VAL A 35 -20.41 7.18 -3.82
C VAL A 35 -20.20 8.03 -2.57
N ASP A 36 -21.01 9.08 -2.41
CA ASP A 36 -21.06 9.86 -1.17
C ASP A 36 -22.07 9.21 -0.21
N LEU A 37 -21.62 8.94 1.02
CA LEU A 37 -22.45 8.48 2.12
C LEU A 37 -22.69 9.67 3.07
N VAL A 38 -23.94 9.89 3.43
CA VAL A 38 -24.38 10.99 4.31
C VAL A 38 -25.22 10.43 5.44
N GLU A 39 -25.35 11.20 6.53
CA GLU A 39 -26.16 10.81 7.69
C GLU A 39 -25.79 9.44 8.27
N THR A 40 -24.49 9.14 8.24
CA THR A 40 -23.93 7.84 8.62
C THR A 40 -22.76 8.04 9.59
N THR A 41 -22.53 7.05 10.44
CA THR A 41 -21.33 6.96 11.26
C THR A 41 -20.16 6.40 10.45
N LEU A 42 -18.94 6.50 11.01
CA LEU A 42 -17.75 5.89 10.41
C LEU A 42 -17.88 4.37 10.26
N ASP A 43 -18.42 3.69 11.27
CA ASP A 43 -18.55 2.23 11.26
C ASP A 43 -19.51 1.77 10.16
N GLU A 44 -20.65 2.44 10.02
CA GLU A 44 -21.60 2.22 8.92
C GLU A 44 -20.98 2.55 7.56
N ALA A 45 -20.19 3.63 7.46
CA ALA A 45 -19.49 3.97 6.22
C ALA A 45 -18.44 2.92 5.82
N LEU A 46 -17.74 2.33 6.79
CA LEU A 46 -16.80 1.23 6.57
C LEU A 46 -17.51 -0.05 6.15
N ASP A 47 -18.65 -0.39 6.76
CA ASP A 47 -19.44 -1.57 6.35
C ASP A 47 -20.04 -1.37 4.95
N ALA A 48 -20.59 -0.18 4.66
CA ALA A 48 -21.08 0.17 3.34
C ALA A 48 -19.98 0.09 2.27
N ALA A 49 -18.75 0.55 2.57
CA ALA A 49 -17.63 0.45 1.64
C ALA A 49 -17.24 -1.02 1.36
N ARG A 50 -17.32 -1.89 2.37
CA ARG A 50 -17.15 -3.34 2.18
C ARG A 50 -18.29 -3.92 1.34
N ASP A 51 -19.54 -3.56 1.58
CA ASP A 51 -20.66 -4.06 0.78
C ASP A 51 -20.59 -3.61 -0.68
N LEU A 52 -20.31 -2.33 -0.94
CA LEU A 52 -20.15 -1.78 -2.29
C LEU A 52 -18.99 -2.44 -3.05
N SER A 53 -17.93 -2.85 -2.35
CA SER A 53 -16.79 -3.56 -2.95
C SER A 53 -17.00 -5.07 -3.07
N GLY A 54 -18.18 -5.60 -2.76
CA GLY A 54 -18.44 -7.05 -2.78
C GLY A 54 -17.70 -7.79 -1.66
N ARG A 55 -17.62 -7.21 -0.47
CA ARG A 55 -16.86 -7.69 0.70
C ARG A 55 -15.37 -7.90 0.36
N ASP A 56 -14.71 -6.83 -0.08
CA ASP A 56 -13.29 -6.78 -0.47
C ASP A 56 -12.94 -7.52 -1.79
N GLU A 57 -13.93 -7.96 -2.57
CA GLU A 57 -13.72 -8.50 -3.94
C GLU A 57 -13.12 -7.48 -4.91
N ARG A 58 -13.30 -6.18 -4.63
CA ARG A 58 -12.74 -5.05 -5.36
C ARG A 58 -11.88 -4.20 -4.45
N LEU A 59 -10.86 -3.54 -5.01
CA LEU A 59 -10.14 -2.51 -4.28
C LEU A 59 -11.11 -1.36 -3.96
N TRP A 60 -10.94 -0.78 -2.77
CA TRP A 60 -11.74 0.38 -2.37
C TRP A 60 -10.99 1.26 -1.37
N SER A 61 -11.36 2.53 -1.36
CA SER A 61 -10.92 3.50 -0.37
C SER A 61 -12.09 4.32 0.17
N LEU A 62 -11.89 4.89 1.36
CA LEU A 62 -12.87 5.69 2.08
C LEU A 62 -12.20 6.97 2.56
N ALA A 63 -12.83 8.11 2.28
CA ALA A 63 -12.42 9.42 2.77
C ALA A 63 -13.56 10.11 3.54
N LEU A 64 -13.19 10.94 4.51
CA LEU A 64 -14.06 12.01 5.00
C LEU A 64 -14.06 13.14 3.98
N VAL A 65 -15.23 13.63 3.60
CA VAL A 65 -15.39 14.81 2.76
C VAL A 65 -15.50 16.03 3.66
N GLU A 66 -14.49 16.90 3.60
CA GLU A 66 -14.47 18.15 4.35
C GLU A 66 -14.65 19.34 3.40
N THR A 67 -15.13 20.45 3.94
CA THR A 67 -15.16 21.73 3.21
C THR A 67 -14.25 22.71 3.93
N ASP A 68 -13.27 23.26 3.23
CA ASP A 68 -12.33 24.22 3.81
C ASP A 68 -13.01 25.58 4.06
N ALA A 69 -12.27 26.51 4.69
CA ALA A 69 -12.75 27.86 4.98
C ALA A 69 -13.13 28.68 3.73
N ARG A 70 -12.72 28.25 2.52
CA ARG A 70 -13.06 28.87 1.24
C ARG A 70 -14.33 28.28 0.62
N GLY A 71 -14.92 27.26 1.24
CA GLY A 71 -16.05 26.53 0.68
C GLY A 71 -15.67 25.45 -0.33
N LEU A 72 -14.38 25.14 -0.49
CA LEU A 72 -13.91 24.10 -1.41
C LEU A 72 -13.92 22.74 -0.73
N ARG A 73 -14.38 21.71 -1.45
CA ARG A 73 -14.39 20.34 -0.93
C ARG A 73 -13.02 19.72 -1.03
N GLY A 74 -12.59 19.09 0.06
CA GLY A 74 -11.38 18.28 0.17
C GLY A 74 -11.70 16.88 0.69
N LEU A 75 -10.69 16.01 0.65
CA LEU A 75 -10.78 14.65 1.15
C LEU A 75 -9.72 14.42 2.23
N VAL A 76 -10.12 13.75 3.30
CA VAL A 76 -9.21 13.18 4.29
C VAL A 76 -9.33 11.66 4.22
N TRP A 77 -8.29 11.00 3.70
CA TRP A 77 -8.30 9.55 3.52
C TRP A 77 -8.27 8.80 4.85
N LEU A 78 -9.30 7.98 5.09
CA LEU A 78 -9.45 7.18 6.31
C LEU A 78 -8.97 5.74 6.10
N SER A 79 -9.25 5.18 4.91
CA SER A 79 -8.80 3.84 4.50
C SER A 79 -8.41 3.86 3.04
N GLY A 80 -7.17 3.46 2.73
CA GLY A 80 -6.66 3.50 1.37
C GLY A 80 -6.39 4.93 0.89
N MET A 81 -6.35 5.09 -0.42
CA MET A 81 -6.15 6.37 -1.14
C MET A 81 -6.80 6.25 -2.52
N ASP A 82 -6.67 7.26 -3.38
CA ASP A 82 -6.96 7.05 -4.80
C ASP A 82 -5.95 6.06 -5.38
N TYR A 83 -6.41 4.92 -5.90
CA TYR A 83 -5.50 3.89 -6.42
C TYR A 83 -4.86 4.28 -7.75
N ASN A 84 -5.47 5.23 -8.47
CA ASN A 84 -4.94 5.73 -9.73
C ASN A 84 -3.74 6.66 -9.55
N ASP A 85 -3.56 7.21 -8.34
CA ASP A 85 -2.43 8.08 -8.02
C ASP A 85 -1.27 7.27 -7.41
N PRO A 86 -0.01 7.60 -7.79
CA PRO A 86 1.15 7.07 -7.09
C PRO A 86 1.20 7.63 -5.65
N PRO A 87 1.65 6.84 -4.66
CA PRO A 87 1.82 7.34 -3.30
C PRO A 87 3.09 8.22 -3.18
N ASP A 88 2.93 9.45 -2.71
CA ASP A 88 4.01 10.45 -2.59
C ASP A 88 4.60 10.49 -1.16
N SER A 89 3.86 10.03 -0.16
CA SER A 89 4.30 10.01 1.24
C SER A 89 4.39 8.60 1.85
N ALA A 90 5.09 8.47 2.98
CA ALA A 90 5.13 7.22 3.76
C ALA A 90 3.72 6.80 4.22
N MET A 91 2.88 7.78 4.58
CA MET A 91 1.50 7.54 4.97
C MET A 91 0.68 6.97 3.81
N GLU A 92 0.79 7.55 2.61
CA GLU A 92 0.10 7.06 1.41
C GLU A 92 0.60 5.68 0.99
N ARG A 93 1.90 5.42 1.06
CA ARG A 93 2.45 4.08 0.83
C ARG A 93 1.84 3.05 1.79
N ALA A 94 1.71 3.40 3.07
CA ALA A 94 1.07 2.53 4.06
C ALA A 94 -0.44 2.34 3.77
N GLN A 95 -1.14 3.40 3.34
CA GLN A 95 -2.55 3.32 2.95
C GLN A 95 -2.76 2.41 1.72
N ARG A 96 -1.97 2.60 0.65
CA ARG A 96 -1.99 1.75 -0.54
C ARG A 96 -1.69 0.29 -0.19
N ALA A 97 -0.68 0.06 0.66
CA ALA A 97 -0.31 -1.27 1.11
C ALA A 97 -1.46 -2.00 1.86
N ARG A 98 -2.13 -1.32 2.80
CA ARG A 98 -3.27 -1.89 3.54
C ARG A 98 -4.44 -2.23 2.60
N MET A 99 -4.73 -1.36 1.64
CA MET A 99 -5.78 -1.56 0.65
C MET A 99 -5.50 -2.77 -0.25
N GLN A 100 -4.28 -2.88 -0.79
CA GLN A 100 -3.86 -4.03 -1.60
C GLN A 100 -3.87 -5.33 -0.80
N ASN A 101 -3.35 -5.31 0.44
CA ASN A 101 -3.31 -6.50 1.29
C ASN A 101 -4.72 -7.00 1.62
N ARG A 102 -5.67 -6.09 1.89
CA ARG A 102 -7.07 -6.45 2.17
C ARG A 102 -7.70 -7.18 0.97
N TYR A 103 -7.53 -6.62 -0.23
CA TYR A 103 -8.00 -7.22 -1.47
C TYR A 103 -7.35 -8.59 -1.76
N LEU A 104 -6.02 -8.70 -1.67
CA LEU A 104 -5.32 -9.96 -1.94
C LEU A 104 -5.64 -11.05 -0.90
N ALA A 105 -5.85 -10.67 0.37
CA ALA A 105 -6.29 -11.60 1.41
C ALA A 105 -7.66 -12.20 1.09
N GLU A 106 -8.61 -11.40 0.61
CA GLU A 106 -9.93 -11.88 0.20
C GLU A 106 -9.83 -12.82 -1.01
N ARG A 107 -8.98 -12.49 -1.99
CA ARG A 107 -8.72 -13.38 -3.13
C ARG A 107 -8.14 -14.72 -2.70
N ARG A 108 -7.16 -14.72 -1.78
CA ARG A 108 -6.62 -15.95 -1.21
C ARG A 108 -7.70 -16.77 -0.51
N ARG A 109 -8.54 -16.12 0.31
CA ARG A 109 -9.65 -16.78 1.03
C ARG A 109 -10.61 -17.50 0.08
N ARG A 110 -10.79 -16.96 -1.13
CA ARG A 110 -11.62 -17.54 -2.20
C ARG A 110 -10.91 -18.52 -3.12
N GLY A 111 -9.61 -18.75 -2.94
CA GLY A 111 -8.81 -19.57 -3.85
C GLY A 111 -8.64 -18.97 -5.25
N LEU A 112 -8.69 -17.64 -5.38
CA LEU A 112 -8.48 -16.92 -6.63
C LEU A 112 -6.98 -16.58 -6.83
N ALA A 113 -6.58 -16.36 -8.08
CA ALA A 113 -5.23 -15.91 -8.42
C ALA A 113 -4.90 -14.57 -7.73
N LEU A 114 -3.69 -14.44 -7.18
CA LEU A 114 -3.24 -13.30 -6.36
C LEU A 114 -2.78 -12.11 -7.22
N HIS A 115 -3.61 -11.71 -8.17
CA HIS A 115 -3.37 -10.56 -9.02
C HIS A 115 -4.17 -9.36 -8.53
N LEU A 116 -3.58 -8.17 -8.67
CA LEU A 116 -4.23 -6.88 -8.58
C LEU A 116 -5.28 -6.72 -9.70
N PRO A 117 -6.19 -5.73 -9.64
CA PRO A 117 -7.23 -5.56 -10.66
C PRO A 117 -6.71 -5.42 -12.10
N ASN A 118 -5.52 -4.81 -12.26
CA ASN A 118 -4.78 -4.70 -13.53
C ASN A 118 -4.12 -6.00 -14.01
N GLY A 119 -4.34 -7.12 -13.32
CA GLY A 119 -3.77 -8.43 -13.68
C GLY A 119 -2.32 -8.63 -13.24
N ARG A 120 -1.64 -7.59 -12.71
CA ARG A 120 -0.26 -7.68 -12.22
C ARG A 120 -0.21 -8.36 -10.84
N ARG A 121 0.91 -9.02 -10.55
CA ARG A 121 1.24 -9.53 -9.21
C ARG A 121 1.61 -8.36 -8.28
N LEU A 122 1.66 -8.60 -6.97
CA LEU A 122 2.21 -7.66 -6.00
C LEU A 122 3.48 -8.22 -5.39
N ILE A 123 4.62 -7.66 -5.77
CA ILE A 123 5.94 -8.07 -5.27
C ILE A 123 6.45 -7.05 -4.28
N ARG A 124 6.91 -7.52 -3.12
CA ARG A 124 7.47 -6.71 -2.04
C ARG A 124 8.98 -6.84 -2.09
N MET A 125 9.68 -5.70 -2.09
CA MET A 125 11.12 -5.61 -1.88
C MET A 125 11.38 -5.43 -0.38
N PHE A 126 11.76 -6.50 0.31
CA PHE A 126 11.74 -6.60 1.77
C PHE A 126 13.02 -7.23 2.35
N PRO A 127 14.09 -6.43 2.56
CA PRO A 127 15.41 -6.94 2.93
C PRO A 127 15.50 -7.50 4.36
N GLU A 128 14.65 -7.06 5.29
CA GLU A 128 14.86 -7.34 6.72
C GLU A 128 14.51 -8.78 7.16
N TRP A 129 13.85 -9.56 6.31
CA TRP A 129 13.26 -10.84 6.70
C TRP A 129 13.73 -12.03 5.84
N THR A 130 14.70 -11.81 4.95
CA THR A 130 15.14 -12.83 3.99
C THR A 130 16.65 -12.79 3.79
N GLU A 131 17.29 -13.95 3.79
CA GLU A 131 18.64 -14.10 3.23
C GLU A 131 18.56 -14.20 1.69
N GLY A 132 19.59 -13.74 0.99
CA GLY A 132 19.63 -13.78 -0.47
C GLY A 132 18.82 -12.66 -1.12
N TRP A 133 17.83 -13.00 -1.96
CA TRP A 133 17.04 -12.00 -2.68
C TRP A 133 15.92 -11.41 -1.82
N PRO A 134 15.78 -10.08 -1.74
CA PRO A 134 14.79 -9.42 -0.89
C PRO A 134 13.40 -9.40 -1.53
N LEU A 135 12.98 -10.47 -2.22
CA LEU A 135 11.75 -10.50 -3.03
C LEU A 135 10.70 -11.39 -2.39
N TRP A 136 9.51 -10.83 -2.18
CA TRP A 136 8.44 -11.49 -1.44
C TRP A 136 7.06 -11.30 -2.07
N GLU A 137 6.26 -12.36 -2.13
CA GLU A 137 4.85 -12.28 -2.52
C GLU A 137 3.96 -12.75 -1.37
N SER A 138 3.13 -11.85 -0.86
CA SER A 138 2.23 -12.19 0.25
C SER A 138 1.09 -13.09 -0.22
N PHE A 139 0.62 -13.95 0.68
CA PHE A 139 -0.51 -14.87 0.50
C PHE A 139 -0.31 -16.01 -0.52
N SER A 140 0.86 -16.07 -1.18
CA SER A 140 1.25 -17.20 -2.02
C SER A 140 1.70 -18.39 -1.17
N ASP A 141 1.76 -19.58 -1.76
CA ASP A 141 2.35 -20.75 -1.09
C ASP A 141 3.89 -20.70 -1.09
N HIS A 142 4.48 -19.87 -1.96
CA HIS A 142 5.92 -19.65 -2.07
C HIS A 142 6.22 -18.16 -1.86
N TYR A 143 6.41 -17.80 -0.59
CA TYR A 143 6.51 -16.41 -0.16
C TYR A 143 7.81 -15.74 -0.59
N HIS A 144 8.92 -16.48 -0.60
CA HIS A 144 10.23 -15.99 -1.00
C HIS A 144 10.44 -16.27 -2.48
N LEU A 145 10.87 -15.27 -3.23
CA LEU A 145 11.04 -15.36 -4.68
C LEU A 145 12.49 -15.18 -5.08
N THR A 146 12.87 -15.88 -6.14
CA THR A 146 14.16 -15.72 -6.82
C THR A 146 13.99 -14.87 -8.08
N PRO A 147 15.10 -14.35 -8.64
CA PRO A 147 15.09 -13.70 -9.95
C PRO A 147 14.46 -14.57 -11.06
N ALA A 148 14.64 -15.89 -10.99
CA ALA A 148 14.10 -16.82 -11.98
C ALA A 148 12.56 -16.90 -11.92
N ASP A 149 11.97 -16.83 -10.73
CA ASP A 149 10.50 -16.84 -10.55
C ASP A 149 9.80 -15.62 -11.15
N LEU A 150 10.58 -14.57 -11.41
CA LEU A 150 10.14 -13.28 -11.95
C LEU A 150 10.75 -12.96 -13.31
N THR A 151 11.57 -13.87 -13.87
CA THR A 151 12.28 -13.69 -15.15
C THR A 151 13.15 -12.41 -15.18
N LEU A 152 13.72 -12.04 -14.03
CA LEU A 152 14.62 -10.88 -13.93
C LEU A 152 15.96 -11.14 -14.62
N SER A 153 16.62 -10.07 -15.04
CA SER A 153 17.96 -10.15 -15.58
C SER A 153 18.93 -10.70 -14.51
N PRO A 154 19.91 -11.55 -14.90
CA PRO A 154 20.89 -12.05 -13.95
C PRO A 154 21.68 -10.95 -13.26
N ALA A 155 21.94 -9.83 -13.97
CA ALA A 155 22.64 -8.67 -13.41
C ALA A 155 21.85 -8.04 -12.26
N LEU A 156 20.57 -7.72 -12.47
CA LEU A 156 19.72 -7.15 -11.42
C LEU A 156 19.54 -8.12 -10.25
N GLY A 157 19.39 -9.42 -10.53
CA GLY A 157 19.30 -10.44 -9.50
C GLY A 157 20.52 -10.47 -8.57
N GLU A 158 21.73 -10.32 -9.13
CA GLU A 158 22.97 -10.26 -8.35
C GLU A 158 23.12 -8.96 -7.57
N GLU A 159 22.75 -7.82 -8.16
CA GLU A 159 22.78 -6.52 -7.46
C GLU A 159 21.79 -6.49 -6.27
N LEU A 160 20.57 -6.99 -6.44
CA LEU A 160 19.57 -7.11 -5.37
C LEU A 160 20.07 -8.00 -4.22
N ARG A 161 20.71 -9.12 -4.56
CA ARG A 161 21.29 -10.04 -3.58
C ARG A 161 22.42 -9.37 -2.80
N GLY A 162 23.37 -8.73 -3.49
CA GLY A 162 24.49 -8.03 -2.86
C GLY A 162 24.04 -6.90 -1.95
N TRP A 163 23.04 -6.12 -2.37
CA TRP A 163 22.44 -5.06 -1.54
C TRP A 163 21.79 -5.60 -0.27
N ASN A 164 21.10 -6.74 -0.35
CA ASN A 164 20.47 -7.38 0.81
C ASN A 164 21.48 -8.08 1.74
N GLU A 165 22.55 -8.64 1.19
CA GLU A 165 23.65 -9.23 1.98
C GLU A 165 24.36 -8.18 2.85
N VAL A 166 24.49 -6.94 2.38
CA VAL A 166 24.99 -5.82 3.19
C VAL A 166 24.11 -5.56 4.41
N TRP A 167 22.78 -5.67 4.26
CA TRP A 167 21.85 -5.58 5.39
C TRP A 167 22.00 -6.78 6.34
N SER A 168 22.05 -7.99 5.79
CA SER A 168 22.08 -9.24 6.55
C SER A 168 23.39 -9.44 7.33
N ALA A 169 24.51 -8.94 6.82
CA ALA A 169 25.82 -9.01 7.48
C ALA A 169 25.96 -8.02 8.66
N ARG A 170 25.00 -7.11 8.82
CA ARG A 170 25.01 -6.09 9.88
C ARG A 170 24.51 -6.69 11.20
N GLY A 171 25.15 -6.34 12.32
CA GLY A 171 24.61 -6.64 13.65
C GLY A 171 23.30 -5.87 13.90
N LEU A 172 22.38 -6.43 14.68
CA LEU A 172 21.04 -5.85 14.92
C LEU A 172 21.07 -4.36 15.33
N ASP A 173 22.07 -3.94 16.11
CA ASP A 173 22.20 -2.57 16.63
C ASP A 173 23.17 -1.69 15.81
N ALA A 174 23.84 -2.23 14.80
CA ALA A 174 24.78 -1.44 14.00
C ALA A 174 24.01 -0.45 13.10
N PRO A 175 24.54 0.73 12.80
CA PRO A 175 23.85 1.71 11.95
C PRO A 175 23.70 1.21 10.51
N VAL A 176 22.64 1.65 9.81
CA VAL A 176 22.47 1.35 8.38
C VAL A 176 23.65 1.96 7.61
N PRO A 177 24.31 1.22 6.70
CA PRO A 177 25.45 1.74 5.95
C PRO A 177 25.08 2.98 5.12
N THR A 178 26.01 3.92 5.03
CA THR A 178 25.86 5.11 4.19
C THR A 178 25.55 4.71 2.73
N GLY A 179 24.53 5.33 2.13
CA GLY A 179 24.12 5.08 0.76
C GLY A 179 23.27 3.84 0.54
N TRP A 180 22.98 3.04 1.58
CA TRP A 180 22.17 1.82 1.44
C TRP A 180 20.74 2.11 0.96
N TYR A 181 20.12 3.18 1.45
CA TYR A 181 18.79 3.61 1.00
C TYR A 181 18.79 4.12 -0.44
N ASP A 182 19.79 4.92 -0.82
CA ASP A 182 19.92 5.45 -2.18
C ASP A 182 20.09 4.32 -3.19
N GLU A 183 20.91 3.32 -2.85
CA GLU A 183 21.08 2.12 -3.65
C GLU A 183 19.79 1.29 -3.74
N GLY A 184 19.07 1.12 -2.61
CA GLY A 184 17.78 0.46 -2.60
C GLY A 184 16.75 1.16 -3.50
N ILE A 185 16.72 2.49 -3.52
CA ILE A 185 15.84 3.28 -4.39
C ILE A 185 16.23 3.10 -5.87
N ARG A 186 17.53 3.08 -6.18
CA ARG A 186 18.02 2.80 -7.55
C ARG A 186 17.58 1.41 -8.02
N LEU A 187 17.79 0.39 -7.19
CA LEU A 187 17.40 -0.99 -7.48
C LEU A 187 15.88 -1.16 -7.60
N LEU A 188 15.11 -0.45 -6.77
CA LEU A 188 13.65 -0.39 -6.89
C LEU A 188 13.22 0.15 -8.26
N GLY A 189 13.91 1.18 -8.78
CA GLY A 189 13.67 1.72 -10.11
C GLY A 189 13.86 0.67 -11.20
N LEU A 190 15.03 0.02 -11.22
CA LEU A 190 15.33 -1.06 -12.17
C LEU A 190 14.35 -2.23 -12.07
N LEU A 191 14.01 -2.63 -10.84
CA LEU A 191 13.06 -3.71 -10.60
C LEU A 191 11.66 -3.38 -11.10
N ARG A 192 11.22 -2.12 -10.99
CA ARG A 192 9.94 -1.65 -11.55
C ARG A 192 9.95 -1.63 -13.07
N GLU A 193 11.07 -1.25 -13.68
CA GLU A 193 11.24 -1.26 -15.14
C GLU A 193 11.18 -2.68 -15.69
N GLU A 194 11.92 -3.63 -15.12
CA GLU A 194 11.91 -5.03 -15.59
C GLU A 194 10.57 -5.73 -15.34
N LEU A 195 9.79 -5.30 -14.35
CA LEU A 195 8.51 -5.91 -13.98
C LEU A 195 7.27 -5.11 -14.39
N ASP A 196 7.39 -4.12 -15.26
CA ASP A 196 6.27 -3.20 -15.50
C ASP A 196 5.01 -3.89 -16.05
N ASP A 197 5.15 -4.93 -16.86
CA ASP A 197 3.99 -5.69 -17.36
C ASP A 197 3.60 -6.87 -16.45
N VAL A 198 4.39 -7.17 -15.42
CA VAL A 198 4.28 -8.40 -14.62
C VAL A 198 3.77 -8.14 -13.22
N ALA A 199 4.33 -7.13 -12.54
CA ALA A 199 4.10 -6.92 -11.12
C ALA A 199 4.20 -5.46 -10.69
N GLU A 200 3.32 -5.01 -9.80
CA GLU A 200 3.55 -3.80 -9.02
C GLU A 200 4.58 -4.11 -7.92
N VAL A 201 5.60 -3.26 -7.77
CA VAL A 201 6.68 -3.44 -6.80
C VAL A 201 6.55 -2.44 -5.64
N ARG A 202 6.39 -2.99 -4.44
CA ARG A 202 6.30 -2.25 -3.18
C ARG A 202 7.61 -2.34 -2.39
N ALA A 203 8.24 -1.21 -2.14
CA ALA A 203 9.42 -1.13 -1.29
C ALA A 203 9.03 -1.06 0.19
N GLU A 204 9.41 -2.09 0.95
CA GLU A 204 9.11 -2.17 2.39
C GLU A 204 10.19 -1.48 3.24
N PHE A 205 11.34 -1.16 2.67
CA PHE A 205 12.42 -0.45 3.36
C PHE A 205 12.25 1.09 3.32
N LEU A 206 11.19 1.60 2.66
CA LEU A 206 10.87 3.04 2.58
C LEU A 206 9.82 3.48 3.61
N HIS A 207 9.60 2.65 4.63
CA HIS A 207 8.78 3.00 5.78
C HIS A 207 9.59 3.89 6.72
N ASP A 208 8.96 4.92 7.26
CA ASP A 208 9.59 5.77 8.27
C ASP A 208 9.96 4.88 9.48
N PRO A 209 11.22 4.88 9.97
CA PRO A 209 11.54 4.24 11.23
C PRO A 209 10.65 4.87 12.31
N ALA A 210 9.85 4.03 12.96
CA ALA A 210 8.94 4.43 14.03
C ALA A 210 9.68 5.03 15.23
#